data_AF-A0A1L8WLF0-F1
#
_entry.id   AF-A0A1L8WLF0-F1
#
_cell.length_a   1.000
_cell.length_b   1.000
_cell.length_c   1.000
_cell.angle_alpha   90.00
_cell.angle_beta   90.00
_cell.angle_gamma   90.00
#
_symmetry.space_group_name_H-M   'P 1'
#
loop_
_entity.id
_entity.type
_entity.pdbx_description
1 polymer ?
#
loop_
_entity_poly.entity_id
_entity_poly.type
_entity_poly.pdbx_seq_one_letter_code
_entity_poly.pdbx_strand_id
1 'polypeptide(L)'
;MFFSIGGHPAFNVPLEEGLKFDDFYLAFSPRKSRLRLPLKGPYIDMEQKTLGQTNTNLALMRQLFKQDALVFETKGLNAFAIRSEKSNRSVTLSYKNMPYVGIWSPYPKEAPFVCIEPWCGIADTIDSTGNLMEKVGIIQLGAHEIFKTKYSITVK
;
A
#
# COMPACT_ATOMS: atom_id res chain seq x y z
N MET A 1 19.65 12.62 11.17
CA MET A 1 18.61 13.03 10.20
C MET A 1 17.34 12.26 10.50
N PHE A 2 16.18 12.90 10.44
CA PHE A 2 14.88 12.24 10.52
C PHE A 2 14.23 12.28 9.13
N PHE A 3 13.75 11.14 8.63
CA PHE A 3 13.13 11.09 7.30
C PHE A 3 12.15 9.92 7.15
N SER A 4 11.32 10.01 6.11
CA SER A 4 10.49 8.92 5.60
C SER A 4 10.75 8.78 4.10
N ILE A 5 10.64 7.57 3.55
CA ILE A 5 10.80 7.33 2.12
C ILE A 5 9.86 6.23 1.65
N GLY A 6 9.34 6.35 0.43
CA GLY A 6 8.44 5.35 -0.14
C GLY A 6 8.35 5.46 -1.66
N GLY A 7 7.86 4.40 -2.30
CA GLY A 7 7.46 4.43 -3.70
C GLY A 7 5.97 4.68 -3.84
N HIS A 8 5.54 5.25 -4.97
CA HIS A 8 4.13 5.46 -5.30
C HIS A 8 3.81 5.03 -6.75
N PRO A 9 4.18 3.81 -7.19
CA PRO A 9 3.90 3.37 -8.56
C PRO A 9 2.40 3.13 -8.77
N ALA A 10 1.86 3.77 -9.81
CA ALA A 10 0.52 3.55 -10.32
C ALA A 10 0.56 2.55 -11.49
N PHE A 11 -0.28 1.54 -11.46
CA PHE A 11 -0.38 0.52 -12.52
C PHE A 11 -1.73 0.61 -13.21
N ASN A 12 -1.73 0.61 -14.55
CA ASN A 12 -2.97 0.63 -15.31
C ASN A 12 -3.87 -0.55 -14.93
N VAL A 13 -5.16 -0.28 -14.74
CA VAL A 13 -6.22 -1.28 -14.57
C VAL A 13 -7.43 -0.78 -15.36
N PRO A 14 -7.87 -1.51 -16.40
CA PRO A 14 -7.51 -2.89 -16.75
C PRO A 14 -6.08 -3.05 -17.31
N LEU A 15 -5.46 -4.23 -17.08
CA LEU A 15 -4.14 -4.59 -17.63
C LEU A 15 -4.20 -5.11 -19.09
N GLU A 16 -5.40 -5.40 -19.56
CA GLU A 16 -5.68 -5.95 -20.89
C GLU A 16 -6.90 -5.24 -21.48
N GLU A 17 -6.87 -4.94 -22.77
CA GLU A 17 -7.97 -4.30 -23.48
C GLU A 17 -9.21 -5.19 -23.46
N GLY A 18 -10.40 -4.59 -23.35
CA GLY A 18 -11.67 -5.32 -23.27
C GLY A 18 -12.06 -5.82 -21.86
N LEU A 19 -11.14 -5.78 -20.89
CA LEU A 19 -11.47 -6.03 -19.48
C LEU A 19 -11.86 -4.74 -18.74
N LYS A 20 -12.52 -4.90 -17.60
CA LYS A 20 -12.97 -3.81 -16.73
C LYS A 20 -12.19 -3.79 -15.43
N PHE A 21 -12.30 -2.69 -14.68
CA PHE A 21 -11.60 -2.52 -13.40
C PHE A 21 -11.95 -3.63 -12.38
N ASP A 22 -13.22 -4.01 -12.34
CA ASP A 22 -13.79 -5.02 -11.45
C ASP A 22 -13.58 -6.47 -11.92
N ASP A 23 -12.96 -6.67 -13.08
CA ASP A 23 -12.46 -7.99 -13.51
C ASP A 23 -11.14 -8.37 -12.81
N PHE A 24 -10.53 -7.43 -12.08
CA PHE A 24 -9.24 -7.62 -11.40
C PHE A 24 -9.40 -7.73 -9.88
N TYR A 25 -8.39 -8.28 -9.24
CA TYR A 25 -8.29 -8.39 -7.79
C TYR A 25 -6.85 -8.21 -7.32
N LEU A 26 -6.70 -7.86 -6.05
CA LEU A 26 -5.44 -7.85 -5.33
C LEU A 26 -5.17 -9.24 -4.73
N ALA A 27 -4.03 -9.82 -5.07
CA ALA A 27 -3.51 -11.04 -4.47
C ALA A 27 -2.39 -10.70 -3.50
N PHE A 28 -2.39 -11.36 -2.33
CA PHE A 28 -1.43 -11.11 -1.26
C PHE A 28 -0.54 -12.32 -1.01
N SER A 29 0.75 -12.07 -0.80
CA SER A 29 1.70 -13.07 -0.33
C SER A 29 2.57 -12.50 0.80
N PRO A 30 2.79 -13.23 1.90
CA PRO A 30 2.05 -14.44 2.28
C PRO A 30 0.57 -14.13 2.50
N ARG A 31 -0.29 -15.14 2.34
CA ARG A 31 -1.71 -15.09 2.67
C ARG A 31 -1.89 -15.13 4.18
N LYS A 32 -1.92 -13.96 4.80
CA LYS A 32 -2.13 -13.76 6.24
C LYS A 32 -2.86 -12.46 6.47
N SER A 33 -3.61 -12.34 7.56
CA SER A 33 -4.17 -11.06 7.96
C SER A 33 -3.06 -10.07 8.32
N ARG A 34 -3.28 -8.80 8.02
CA ARG A 34 -2.37 -7.68 8.32
C ARG A 34 -3.14 -6.64 9.09
N LEU A 35 -2.46 -5.87 9.93
CA LEU A 35 -3.12 -4.75 10.60
C LEU A 35 -3.37 -3.65 9.55
N ARG A 36 -4.63 -3.23 9.43
CA ARG A 36 -5.07 -2.10 8.62
C ARG A 36 -5.03 -0.85 9.48
N LEU A 37 -4.49 0.23 8.92
CA LEU A 37 -4.44 1.56 9.51
C LEU A 37 -5.39 2.46 8.72
N PRO A 38 -6.64 2.68 9.19
CA PRO A 38 -7.58 3.54 8.47
C PRO A 38 -7.10 4.99 8.41
N LEU A 39 -7.55 5.70 7.38
CA LEU A 39 -7.36 7.14 7.25
C LEU A 39 -8.60 7.90 7.71
N LYS A 40 -8.37 9.06 8.35
CA LYS A 40 -9.38 10.08 8.64
C LYS A 40 -8.89 11.41 8.08
N GLY A 41 -9.38 11.75 6.88
CA GLY A 41 -8.76 12.81 6.09
C GLY A 41 -7.32 12.41 5.73
N PRO A 42 -6.31 13.31 5.84
CA PRO A 42 -4.93 12.99 5.51
C PRO A 42 -4.17 12.24 6.62
N TYR A 43 -4.83 11.90 7.74
CA TYR A 43 -4.19 11.35 8.94
C TYR A 43 -4.50 9.87 9.15
N ILE A 44 -3.56 9.16 9.77
CA ILE A 44 -3.77 7.78 10.26
C ILE A 44 -4.57 7.80 11.55
N ASP A 45 -5.67 7.05 11.57
CA ASP A 45 -6.49 6.82 12.76
C ASP A 45 -6.00 5.57 13.51
N MET A 46 -5.06 5.77 14.43
CA MET A 46 -4.42 4.68 15.20
C MET A 46 -5.40 3.96 16.12
N GLU A 47 -6.44 4.66 16.62
CA GLU A 47 -7.45 4.07 17.51
C GLU A 47 -8.38 3.12 16.76
N GLN A 48 -8.58 3.33 15.45
CA GLN A 48 -9.42 2.47 14.60
C GLN A 48 -8.63 1.37 13.89
N LYS A 49 -7.40 1.09 14.32
CA LYS A 49 -6.58 0.00 13.80
C LYS A 49 -7.30 -1.35 13.95
N THR A 50 -7.37 -2.11 12.86
CA THR A 50 -8.10 -3.39 12.82
C THR A 50 -7.36 -4.44 12.01
N LEU A 51 -7.84 -5.69 11.99
CA LEU A 51 -7.33 -6.71 11.09
C LEU A 51 -7.94 -6.56 9.70
N GLY A 52 -7.09 -6.34 8.71
CA GLY A 52 -7.43 -6.35 7.29
C GLY A 52 -7.38 -7.75 6.70
N GLN A 53 -8.39 -8.08 5.89
CA GLN A 53 -8.53 -9.37 5.20
C GLN A 53 -7.56 -9.47 4.02
N THR A 54 -6.28 -9.72 4.32
CA THR A 54 -5.20 -9.93 3.33
C THR A 54 -4.70 -11.40 3.32
N ASN A 55 -5.48 -12.29 3.92
CA ASN A 55 -5.34 -13.75 3.84
C ASN A 55 -6.07 -14.36 2.64
N THR A 56 -6.93 -13.59 1.98
CA THR A 56 -7.63 -13.96 0.74
C THR A 56 -7.38 -12.92 -0.34
N ASN A 57 -7.76 -13.22 -1.58
CA ASN A 57 -7.78 -12.20 -2.63
C ASN A 57 -8.85 -11.13 -2.30
N LEU A 58 -8.61 -9.88 -2.70
CA LEU A 58 -9.54 -8.77 -2.55
C LEU A 58 -9.94 -8.24 -3.93
N ALA A 59 -11.21 -8.42 -4.30
CA ALA A 59 -11.73 -7.94 -5.59
C ALA A 59 -11.57 -6.41 -5.71
N LEU A 60 -11.05 -5.92 -6.82
CA LEU A 60 -10.90 -4.48 -7.03
C LEU A 60 -12.26 -3.88 -7.34
N MET A 61 -12.76 -3.05 -6.43
CA MET A 61 -13.99 -2.28 -6.61
C MET A 61 -13.71 -0.82 -6.31
N ARG A 62 -14.34 0.10 -7.04
CA ARG A 62 -14.18 1.55 -6.82
C ARG A 62 -14.45 1.95 -5.37
N GLN A 63 -15.45 1.34 -4.76
CA GLN A 63 -15.85 1.59 -3.37
C GLN A 63 -14.80 1.21 -2.33
N LEU A 64 -13.79 0.38 -2.67
CA LEU A 64 -12.68 0.09 -1.76
C LEU A 64 -11.92 1.36 -1.34
N PHE A 65 -11.87 2.35 -2.23
CA PHE A 65 -11.09 3.57 -2.06
C PHE A 65 -11.95 4.77 -1.62
N LYS A 66 -13.21 4.53 -1.24
CA LYS A 66 -14.12 5.59 -0.74
C LYS A 66 -13.58 6.28 0.52
N GLN A 67 -12.87 5.52 1.36
CA GLN A 67 -12.23 6.01 2.58
C GLN A 67 -10.72 6.23 2.37
N ASP A 68 -10.33 6.62 1.16
CA ASP A 68 -8.94 6.82 0.76
C ASP A 68 -8.14 5.50 0.76
N ALA A 69 -6.81 5.58 0.83
CA ALA A 69 -5.90 4.44 0.70
C ALA A 69 -6.15 3.34 1.74
N LEU A 70 -6.03 2.08 1.29
CA LEU A 70 -5.92 0.93 2.17
C LEU A 70 -4.48 0.82 2.66
N VAL A 71 -4.21 1.23 3.90
CA VAL A 71 -2.88 1.15 4.50
C VAL A 71 -2.76 -0.10 5.37
N PHE A 72 -1.72 -0.90 5.15
CA PHE A 72 -1.45 -2.10 5.95
C PHE A 72 -0.03 -2.10 6.52
N GLU A 73 0.09 -2.55 7.77
CA GLU A 73 1.39 -2.91 8.35
C GLU A 73 1.87 -4.23 7.77
N THR A 74 3.17 -4.29 7.47
CA THR A 74 3.81 -5.45 6.88
C THR A 74 5.09 -5.82 7.63
N LYS A 75 5.39 -7.12 7.61
CA LYS A 75 6.58 -7.70 8.25
C LYS A 75 7.13 -8.79 7.36
N GLY A 76 8.46 -8.77 7.19
CA GLY A 76 9.20 -9.72 6.36
C GLY A 76 8.87 -9.61 4.87
N LEU A 77 9.12 -10.69 4.13
CA LEU A 77 8.83 -10.74 2.69
C LEU A 77 7.33 -10.60 2.42
N ASN A 78 6.98 -9.64 1.58
CA ASN A 78 5.61 -9.41 1.11
C ASN A 78 5.60 -9.22 -0.41
N ALA A 79 4.52 -9.66 -1.04
CA ALA A 79 4.21 -9.35 -2.43
C ALA A 79 2.71 -9.06 -2.58
N PHE A 80 2.40 -8.12 -3.45
CA PHE A 80 1.06 -7.64 -3.76
C PHE A 80 0.92 -7.63 -5.28
N ALA A 81 -0.08 -8.32 -5.80
CA ALA A 81 -0.27 -8.45 -7.23
C ALA A 81 -1.66 -8.02 -7.68
N ILE A 82 -1.74 -7.34 -8.82
CA ILE A 82 -3.01 -7.12 -9.54
C ILE A 82 -3.12 -8.24 -10.57
N ARG A 83 -4.21 -9.00 -10.48
CA ARG A 83 -4.46 -10.19 -11.30
C ARG A 83 -5.93 -10.25 -11.73
N SER A 84 -6.22 -11.03 -12.76
CA SER A 84 -7.58 -11.40 -13.17
C SER A 84 -7.63 -12.90 -13.45
N GLU A 85 -8.78 -13.53 -13.27
CA GLU A 85 -9.02 -14.89 -13.79
C GLU A 85 -9.29 -14.88 -15.32
N LYS A 86 -9.53 -13.70 -15.90
CA LYS A 86 -9.82 -13.51 -17.33
C LYS A 86 -8.60 -13.14 -18.18
N SER A 87 -7.44 -12.94 -17.56
CA SER A 87 -6.19 -12.54 -18.22
C SER A 87 -4.98 -13.18 -17.56
N ASN A 88 -3.98 -13.52 -18.37
CA ASN A 88 -2.68 -13.96 -17.88
C ASN A 88 -1.76 -12.80 -17.49
N ARG A 89 -2.16 -11.55 -17.80
CA ARG A 89 -1.40 -10.36 -17.47
C ARG A 89 -1.49 -10.06 -15.98
N SER A 90 -0.36 -9.71 -15.39
CA SER A 90 -0.31 -9.33 -13.99
C SER A 90 0.85 -8.40 -13.70
N VAL A 91 0.70 -7.58 -12.67
CA VAL A 91 1.80 -6.84 -12.09
C VAL A 91 1.93 -7.21 -10.62
N THR A 92 3.15 -7.50 -10.18
CA THR A 92 3.46 -7.85 -8.79
C THR A 92 4.53 -6.92 -8.25
N LEU A 93 4.23 -6.25 -7.15
CA LEU A 93 5.21 -5.50 -6.37
C LEU A 93 5.61 -6.32 -5.14
N SER A 94 6.91 -6.52 -4.92
CA SER A 94 7.43 -7.27 -3.77
C SER A 94 8.58 -6.55 -3.07
N TYR A 95 8.68 -6.74 -1.75
CA TYR A 95 9.74 -6.20 -0.91
C TYR A 95 9.87 -7.02 0.37
N LYS A 96 11.01 -6.89 1.08
CA LYS A 96 11.26 -7.60 2.34
C LYS A 96 11.22 -6.73 3.60
N ASN A 97 11.69 -5.49 3.52
CA ASN A 97 12.00 -4.68 4.70
C ASN A 97 11.38 -3.29 4.62
N MET A 98 10.12 -3.19 4.20
CA MET A 98 9.36 -1.94 4.24
C MET A 98 8.17 -2.16 5.18
N PRO A 99 7.96 -1.30 6.20
CA PRO A 99 6.97 -1.54 7.25
C PRO A 99 5.52 -1.37 6.81
N TYR A 100 5.24 -0.69 5.70
CA TYR A 100 3.86 -0.41 5.28
C TYR A 100 3.67 -0.58 3.77
N VAL A 101 2.41 -0.83 3.39
CA VAL A 101 1.93 -0.67 2.01
C VAL A 101 0.67 0.19 2.01
N GLY A 102 0.62 1.16 1.12
CA GLY A 102 -0.61 1.81 0.67
C GLY A 102 -1.14 1.12 -0.59
N ILE A 103 -2.46 0.94 -0.67
CA ILE A 103 -3.12 0.54 -1.91
C ILE A 103 -4.21 1.55 -2.19
N TRP A 104 -4.16 2.20 -3.35
CA TRP A 104 -4.97 3.38 -3.61
C TRP A 104 -5.41 3.49 -5.07
N SER A 105 -6.57 4.10 -5.28
CA SER A 105 -7.01 4.65 -6.55
C SER A 105 -7.84 5.88 -6.22
N PRO A 106 -7.85 6.92 -7.08
CA PRO A 106 -8.75 8.05 -6.94
C PRO A 106 -10.21 7.61 -6.72
N TYR A 107 -10.91 8.36 -5.87
CA TYR A 107 -12.36 8.26 -5.63
C TYR A 107 -12.92 9.68 -5.38
N PRO A 108 -14.13 10.04 -5.87
CA PRO A 108 -15.05 9.23 -6.68
C PRO A 108 -14.68 9.15 -8.17
N LYS A 109 -13.62 9.84 -8.60
CA LYS A 109 -13.15 9.80 -9.99
C LYS A 109 -12.65 8.40 -10.35
N GLU A 110 -13.24 7.79 -11.37
CA GLU A 110 -12.86 6.44 -11.82
C GLU A 110 -11.58 6.44 -12.66
N ALA A 111 -10.42 6.51 -12.00
CA ALA A 111 -9.14 6.47 -12.70
C ALA A 111 -8.81 5.05 -13.20
N PRO A 112 -8.15 4.90 -14.37
CA PRO A 112 -7.82 3.60 -14.93
C PRO A 112 -6.52 3.03 -14.34
N PHE A 113 -6.28 3.18 -13.04
CA PHE A 113 -5.09 2.65 -12.37
C PHE A 113 -5.34 2.31 -10.91
N VAL A 114 -4.46 1.47 -10.35
CA VAL A 114 -4.32 1.22 -8.91
C VAL A 114 -2.85 1.39 -8.53
N CYS A 115 -2.59 2.11 -7.45
CA CYS A 115 -1.29 2.25 -6.83
C CYS A 115 -1.04 1.12 -5.83
N ILE A 116 0.19 0.59 -5.83
CA ILE A 116 0.70 -0.26 -4.75
C ILE A 116 1.97 0.39 -4.24
N GLU A 117 1.95 0.87 -3.01
CA GLU A 117 2.87 1.89 -2.55
C GLU A 117 3.67 1.36 -1.36
N PRO A 118 4.92 0.91 -1.57
CA PRO A 118 5.74 0.40 -0.49
C PRO A 118 6.38 1.56 0.29
N TRP A 119 6.19 1.61 1.60
CA TRP A 119 6.61 2.76 2.42
C TRP A 119 7.48 2.39 3.62
N CYS A 120 8.48 3.23 3.86
CA CYS A 120 9.30 3.34 5.06
C CYS A 120 8.98 4.67 5.77
N GLY A 121 7.84 4.68 6.45
CA GLY A 121 7.19 5.86 7.02
C GLY A 121 5.71 5.89 6.64
N ILE A 122 4.91 6.68 7.36
CA ILE A 122 3.48 6.85 7.11
C ILE A 122 3.08 8.31 7.28
N ALA A 123 1.83 8.64 6.93
CA ALA A 123 1.23 9.94 7.23
C ALA A 123 1.18 10.19 8.76
N ASP A 124 1.01 11.45 9.14
CA ASP A 124 0.81 11.81 10.55
C ASP A 124 -0.42 11.11 11.12
N THR A 125 -0.38 10.82 12.42
CA THR A 125 -1.55 10.34 13.15
C THR A 125 -2.44 11.53 13.52
N ILE A 126 -3.70 11.26 13.88
CA ILE A 126 -4.66 12.30 14.30
C ILE A 126 -4.12 13.11 15.50
N ASP A 127 -3.38 12.46 16.39
CA ASP A 127 -2.80 12.99 17.62
C ASP A 127 -1.34 13.46 17.45
N SER A 128 -0.85 13.62 16.21
CA SER A 128 0.50 14.09 15.92
C SER A 128 0.79 15.40 16.65
N THR A 129 1.92 15.46 17.36
CA THR A 129 2.39 16.68 18.05
C THR A 129 2.99 17.70 17.09
N GLY A 130 3.26 17.31 15.85
CA GLY A 130 4.05 18.08 14.88
C GLY A 130 5.55 18.07 15.15
N ASN A 131 6.01 17.49 16.26
CA ASN A 131 7.43 17.27 16.49
C ASN A 131 7.94 16.12 15.61
N LEU A 132 8.81 16.43 14.65
CA LEU A 132 9.34 15.45 13.69
C LEU A 132 10.02 14.26 14.38
N MET A 133 10.61 14.45 15.56
CA MET A 133 11.28 13.38 16.32
C MET A 133 10.30 12.39 16.94
N GLU A 134 9.06 12.80 17.14
CA GLU A 134 7.98 11.99 17.73
C GLU A 134 7.08 11.35 16.65
N LYS A 135 7.25 11.74 15.38
CA LYS A 135 6.41 11.28 14.27
C LYS A 135 6.43 9.75 14.15
N VAL A 136 5.25 9.14 14.20
CA VAL A 136 5.10 7.69 14.03
C VAL A 136 5.68 7.23 12.69
N GLY A 137 6.52 6.19 12.75
CA GLY A 137 7.16 5.58 11.58
C GLY A 137 8.34 6.38 11.00
N ILE A 138 8.76 7.49 11.63
CA ILE A 138 9.93 8.25 11.20
C ILE A 138 11.20 7.40 11.36
N ILE A 139 12.10 7.49 10.38
CA ILE A 139 13.42 6.87 10.47
C ILE A 139 14.40 7.90 11.04
N GLN A 140 15.05 7.54 12.13
CA GLN A 140 16.23 8.25 12.63
C GLN A 140 17.49 7.63 12.02
N LEU A 141 18.27 8.45 11.34
CA LEU A 141 19.56 8.09 10.74
C LEU A 141 20.68 8.85 11.44
N GLY A 142 21.63 8.13 12.01
CA GLY A 142 22.83 8.67 12.63
C GLY A 142 23.77 9.34 11.64
N ALA A 143 24.74 10.08 12.17
CA ALA A 143 25.80 10.66 11.33
C ALA A 143 26.57 9.53 10.62
N HIS A 144 26.81 9.71 9.31
CA HIS A 144 27.51 8.74 8.44
C HIS A 144 26.82 7.38 8.24
N GLU A 145 25.61 7.18 8.76
CA GLU A 145 24.84 5.96 8.49
C GLU A 145 24.22 5.96 7.10
N ILE A 146 24.03 4.77 6.53
CA ILE A 146 23.40 4.58 5.23
C ILE A 146 22.13 3.76 5.40
N PHE A 147 20.99 4.35 5.06
CA PHE A 147 19.74 3.61 4.91
C PHE A 147 19.63 3.03 3.50
N LYS A 148 19.31 1.73 3.40
CA LYS A 148 19.04 1.06 2.12
C LYS A 148 17.74 0.28 2.20
N THR A 149 16.85 0.52 1.23
CA THR A 149 15.65 -0.29 1.00
C THR A 149 15.47 -0.54 -0.49
N LYS A 150 14.64 -1.53 -0.84
CA LYS A 150 14.30 -1.85 -2.23
C LYS A 150 12.95 -2.55 -2.31
N TYR A 151 12.29 -2.34 -3.43
CA TYR A 151 11.18 -3.16 -3.91
C TYR A 151 11.45 -3.58 -5.36
N SER A 152 10.71 -4.56 -5.84
CA SER A 152 10.80 -5.05 -7.21
C SER A 152 9.41 -5.11 -7.82
N ILE A 153 9.31 -4.73 -9.09
CA ILE A 153 8.10 -4.84 -9.89
C ILE A 153 8.34 -5.92 -10.94
N THR A 154 7.46 -6.91 -11.00
CA THR A 154 7.45 -7.95 -12.03
C THR A 154 6.18 -7.83 -12.83
N VAL A 155 6.31 -7.80 -14.16
CA VAL A 155 5.18 -7.75 -15.10
C VAL A 155 5.16 -9.06 -15.88
N LYS A 156 3.98 -9.63 -16.05
CA LYS A 156 3.72 -10.81 -16.88
C LYS A 156 2.59 -10.49 -17.84
#